data_AF-A0A7Y1MVZ4-F1
#
_entry.id   AF-A0A7Y1MVZ4-F1
#
_cell.length_a   1.000
_cell.length_b   1.000
_cell.length_c   1.000
_cell.angle_alpha   90.00
_cell.angle_beta   90.00
_cell.angle_gamma   90.00
#
_symmetry.space_group_name_H-M   'P 1'
#
loop_
_entity.id
_entity.type
_entity.pdbx_description
1 polymer ?
#
loop_
_entity_poly.entity_id
_entity_poly.type
_entity_poly.pdbx_seq_one_letter_code
_entity_poly.pdbx_strand_id
1 'polypeptide(L)'
;MNKWITQSFGRLIGRFGMQPELQWPSRSALIFSLHTTTAALLALVIAQMLDLHHPWWAAMTVWLVAQPTRGLLIERIGARLIGTVVGAMAGGLLLTVFFDQQHWLMLVLAAWIAACAGYGNLFRHFRNYGFVLAGYTAAIVALFGIQDPVLDVDLALGRIYCTVIGVLASACFSWTFTGKSASLESVYNRLDALIVASVHYSLKRLQAGTAHDAKSFSALLQELAALDLCLDEIATGSRTMRLRVFRTRDTLGALVDLLVSSHFDVGEKLRFPSDLLVATHPESAAAMVLAVINEVHKNTENLAAGTLFVEKLQRVFAALNACETPGREALQSTQQRDWHATCLAGSRPLIAMSIATAMWWGLGWSDGPMMVMTAVLFASLFSSHSHASAALKDVLVGSTAGAVLGVTCRFWLLPEVGTVWELALVIAPFLMIGALLMARPGTAKLAIDLNMTFLLIAQPGLQVDTSLEHTLLQMLAILGGVFTAVLTYRWLVPSSPGSQRKRLCKRIARLALKISDTPAPPAQARIYDQVRGLLTSLISLEKKASPLLIAAFECAAIAQLFAHHRTDEHHTLALHQQLENLATSRLASKKNTGADLL
;
A
#
# COMPACT_ATOMS: atom_id res chain seq x y z
N MET A 1 20.11 15.97 -31.25
CA MET A 1 18.87 15.17 -31.06
C MET A 1 18.68 14.71 -29.61
N ASN A 2 19.68 14.09 -28.97
CA ASN A 2 19.56 13.55 -27.60
C ASN A 2 19.23 14.58 -26.50
N LYS A 3 19.74 15.83 -26.60
CA LYS A 3 19.47 16.92 -25.65
C LYS A 3 18.10 17.59 -25.80
N TRP A 4 17.53 17.60 -27.00
CA TRP A 4 16.26 18.28 -27.28
C TRP A 4 15.07 17.42 -26.83
N ILE A 5 15.12 16.11 -27.09
CA ILE A 5 14.11 15.16 -26.61
C ILE A 5 14.13 15.10 -25.08
N THR A 6 15.30 15.03 -24.43
CA THR A 6 15.39 15.04 -22.96
C THR A 6 14.91 16.34 -22.32
N GLN A 7 15.17 17.50 -22.94
CA GLN A 7 14.67 18.78 -22.40
C GLN A 7 13.18 19.02 -22.62
N SER A 8 12.61 18.56 -23.73
CA SER A 8 11.18 18.72 -24.01
C SER A 8 10.34 17.73 -23.20
N PHE A 9 10.78 16.47 -23.10
CA PHE A 9 10.14 15.44 -22.27
C PHE A 9 10.33 15.74 -20.77
N GLY A 10 11.52 16.20 -20.37
CA GLY A 10 11.82 16.61 -19.00
C GLY A 10 11.06 17.86 -18.54
N ARG A 11 10.77 18.81 -19.44
CA ARG A 11 9.92 19.98 -19.13
C ARG A 11 8.43 19.63 -19.01
N LEU A 12 7.94 18.68 -19.82
CA LEU A 12 6.56 18.20 -19.72
C LEU A 12 6.32 17.44 -18.41
N ILE A 13 7.29 16.64 -17.98
CA ILE A 13 7.25 15.82 -16.75
C ILE A 13 7.62 16.64 -15.50
N GLY A 14 8.53 17.61 -15.59
CA GLY A 14 8.94 18.47 -14.49
C GLY A 14 7.81 19.37 -13.96
N ARG A 15 6.83 19.72 -14.80
CA ARG A 15 5.59 20.41 -14.40
C ARG A 15 4.69 19.58 -13.48
N PHE A 16 4.92 18.26 -13.39
CA PHE A 16 4.21 17.32 -12.51
C PHE A 16 5.01 16.92 -11.25
N GLY A 17 6.09 17.64 -10.91
CA GLY A 17 6.83 17.41 -9.65
C GLY A 17 7.77 16.21 -9.64
N MET A 18 8.03 15.61 -10.80
CA MET A 18 8.96 14.51 -10.98
C MET A 18 10.31 15.07 -11.46
N GLN A 19 11.30 15.17 -10.58
CA GLN A 19 12.68 15.47 -10.96
C GLN A 19 13.31 14.21 -11.58
N PRO A 20 13.61 14.15 -12.88
CA PRO A 20 14.33 13.03 -13.44
C PRO A 20 15.79 13.46 -13.57
N GLU A 21 16.61 13.21 -12.56
CA GLU A 21 18.00 12.92 -12.91
C GLU A 21 17.96 11.68 -13.79
N LEU A 22 18.26 11.85 -15.09
CA LEU A 22 18.26 10.77 -16.06
C LEU A 22 19.49 9.87 -15.81
N GLN A 23 19.44 9.13 -14.71
CA GLN A 23 20.41 8.08 -14.40
C GLN A 23 20.09 6.89 -15.33
N TRP A 24 21.12 6.37 -15.99
CA TRP A 24 21.02 5.19 -16.85
C TRP A 24 20.44 4.01 -16.05
N PRO A 25 19.57 3.18 -16.64
CA PRO A 25 18.95 2.07 -15.94
C PRO A 25 20.03 1.10 -15.41
N SER A 26 19.89 0.70 -14.15
CA SER A 26 20.78 -0.29 -13.54
C SER A 26 20.71 -1.62 -14.28
N ARG A 27 21.74 -2.45 -14.18
CA ARG A 27 21.75 -3.79 -14.82
C ARG A 27 20.52 -4.62 -14.44
N SER A 28 20.12 -4.58 -13.16
CA SER A 28 18.90 -5.22 -12.67
C SER A 28 17.62 -4.66 -13.31
N ALA A 29 17.56 -3.35 -13.53
CA ALA A 29 16.41 -2.71 -14.18
C ALA A 29 16.28 -3.12 -15.65
N LEU A 30 17.41 -3.21 -16.38
CA LEU A 30 17.44 -3.69 -17.77
C LEU A 30 17.00 -5.16 -17.86
N ILE A 31 17.53 -6.03 -16.99
CA ILE A 31 17.17 -7.45 -16.95
C ILE A 31 15.67 -7.62 -16.64
N PHE A 32 15.16 -6.91 -15.62
CA PHE A 32 13.73 -6.90 -15.30
C PHE A 32 12.87 -6.46 -16.48
N SER A 33 13.29 -5.41 -17.18
CA SER A 33 12.57 -4.84 -18.32
C SER A 33 12.51 -5.81 -19.49
N LEU A 34 13.64 -6.44 -19.81
CA LEU A 34 13.75 -7.44 -20.87
C LEU A 34 12.84 -8.64 -20.58
N HIS A 35 12.91 -9.20 -19.37
CA HIS A 35 12.10 -10.35 -18.97
C HIS A 35 10.60 -10.05 -18.97
N THR A 36 10.20 -8.89 -18.44
CA THR A 36 8.79 -8.50 -18.41
C THR A 36 8.25 -8.35 -19.84
N THR A 37 9.05 -7.79 -20.73
CA THR A 37 8.69 -7.64 -22.15
C THR A 37 8.60 -8.99 -22.85
N THR A 38 9.60 -9.87 -22.71
CA THR A 38 9.59 -11.19 -23.33
C THR A 38 8.46 -12.07 -22.81
N ALA A 39 8.15 -12.00 -21.51
CA ALA A 39 7.02 -12.70 -20.92
C ALA A 39 5.68 -12.20 -21.46
N ALA A 40 5.51 -10.88 -21.61
CA ALA A 40 4.28 -10.29 -22.15
C ALA A 40 4.08 -10.66 -23.62
N LEU A 41 5.14 -10.62 -24.44
CA LEU A 41 5.11 -11.04 -25.83
C LEU A 41 4.81 -12.54 -25.96
N LEU A 42 5.48 -13.39 -25.17
CA LEU A 42 5.21 -14.83 -25.18
C LEU A 42 3.75 -15.13 -24.81
N ALA A 43 3.21 -14.46 -23.78
CA ALA A 43 1.82 -14.61 -23.38
C ALA A 43 0.85 -14.20 -24.50
N LEU A 44 1.14 -13.11 -25.22
CA LEU A 44 0.35 -12.65 -26.36
C LEU A 44 0.36 -13.68 -27.49
N VAL A 45 1.56 -14.15 -27.87
CA VAL A 45 1.75 -15.13 -28.96
C VAL A 45 1.01 -16.44 -28.64
N ILE A 46 1.17 -16.97 -27.43
CA ILE A 46 0.48 -18.20 -27.01
C ILE A 46 -1.04 -17.99 -27.03
N ALA A 47 -1.53 -16.86 -26.53
CA ALA A 47 -2.97 -16.58 -26.52
C ALA A 47 -3.56 -16.47 -27.94
N GLN A 48 -2.80 -15.95 -28.90
CA GLN A 48 -3.21 -15.91 -30.30
C GLN A 48 -3.15 -17.28 -30.97
N MET A 49 -2.13 -18.08 -30.68
CA MET A 49 -2.04 -19.45 -31.19
C MET A 49 -3.18 -20.36 -30.68
N LEU A 50 -3.74 -20.03 -29.52
CA LEU A 50 -4.91 -20.69 -28.95
C LEU A 50 -6.25 -20.07 -29.40
N ASP A 51 -6.21 -19.11 -30.33
CA ASP A 51 -7.38 -18.43 -30.91
C ASP A 51 -8.33 -17.83 -29.86
N LEU A 52 -7.77 -17.27 -28.79
CA LEU A 52 -8.57 -16.61 -27.76
C LEU A 52 -9.13 -15.29 -28.30
N HIS A 53 -10.39 -14.98 -27.99
CA HIS A 53 -11.06 -13.74 -28.43
C HIS A 53 -10.30 -12.44 -28.06
N HIS A 54 -9.64 -12.41 -26.90
CA HIS A 54 -8.97 -11.23 -26.38
C HIS A 54 -7.53 -11.55 -25.93
N PRO A 55 -6.60 -11.84 -26.86
CA PRO A 55 -5.26 -12.34 -26.54
C PRO A 55 -4.39 -11.30 -25.82
N TRP A 56 -4.64 -10.01 -26.03
CA TRP A 56 -3.94 -8.92 -25.34
C TRP A 56 -4.15 -8.94 -23.81
N TRP A 57 -5.23 -9.56 -23.31
CA TRP A 57 -5.44 -9.74 -21.86
C TRP A 57 -4.39 -10.64 -21.20
N ALA A 58 -3.80 -11.57 -21.96
CA ALA A 58 -2.72 -12.42 -21.47
C ALA A 58 -1.46 -11.59 -21.21
N ALA A 59 -1.08 -10.75 -22.18
CA ALA A 59 0.01 -9.78 -22.02
C ALA A 59 -0.28 -8.80 -20.87
N MET A 60 -1.51 -8.28 -20.77
CA MET A 60 -1.90 -7.39 -19.67
C MET A 60 -1.71 -8.03 -18.29
N THR A 61 -1.97 -9.33 -18.17
CA THR A 61 -1.79 -10.06 -16.92
C THR A 61 -0.32 -10.09 -16.50
N VAL A 62 0.63 -10.24 -17.43
CA VAL A 62 2.07 -10.21 -17.13
C VAL A 62 2.47 -8.91 -16.45
N TRP A 63 2.05 -7.76 -16.99
CA TRP A 63 2.30 -6.44 -16.41
C TRP A 63 1.67 -6.29 -15.03
N LEU A 64 0.46 -6.82 -14.85
CA LEU A 64 -0.27 -6.73 -13.60
C LEU A 64 0.30 -7.62 -12.50
N VAL A 65 1.09 -8.65 -12.82
CA VAL A 65 1.74 -9.52 -11.83
C VAL A 65 3.24 -9.28 -11.72
N ALA A 66 3.87 -8.61 -12.68
CA ALA A 66 5.31 -8.34 -12.67
C ALA A 66 5.75 -7.66 -11.36
N GLN A 67 6.74 -8.27 -10.70
CA GLN A 67 7.28 -7.84 -9.42
C GLN A 67 8.81 -7.96 -9.40
N PRO A 68 9.51 -7.12 -8.60
CA PRO A 68 10.96 -7.10 -8.56
C PRO A 68 11.57 -8.28 -7.79
N THR A 69 10.80 -8.96 -6.92
CA THR A 69 11.26 -10.10 -6.11
C THR A 69 10.37 -11.33 -6.31
N ARG A 70 10.96 -12.54 -6.13
CA ARG A 70 10.24 -13.82 -6.32
C ARG A 70 9.07 -13.99 -5.36
N GLY A 71 9.26 -13.63 -4.09
CA GLY A 71 8.24 -13.78 -3.05
C GLY A 71 7.00 -12.94 -3.34
N LEU A 72 7.21 -11.67 -3.71
CA LEU A 72 6.13 -10.75 -4.10
C LEU A 72 5.40 -11.25 -5.36
N LEU A 73 6.15 -11.79 -6.34
CA LEU A 73 5.55 -12.32 -7.56
C LEU A 73 4.62 -13.51 -7.27
N ILE A 74 5.06 -14.49 -6.47
CA ILE A 74 4.28 -15.70 -6.17
C ILE A 74 2.97 -15.34 -5.48
N GLU A 75 3.01 -14.45 -4.48
CA GLU A 75 1.80 -14.01 -3.80
C GLU A 75 0.86 -13.22 -4.73
N ARG A 76 1.42 -12.39 -5.62
CA ARG A 76 0.64 -11.62 -6.60
C ARG A 76 0.00 -12.53 -7.66
N ILE A 77 0.72 -13.54 -8.13
CA ILE A 77 0.22 -14.57 -9.04
C ILE A 77 -0.94 -15.34 -8.40
N GLY A 78 -0.77 -15.81 -7.15
CA GLY A 78 -1.83 -16.54 -6.45
C GLY A 78 -3.09 -15.69 -6.25
N ALA A 79 -2.91 -14.43 -5.84
CA ALA A 79 -4.01 -13.48 -5.74
C ALA A 79 -4.67 -13.18 -7.09
N ARG A 80 -3.87 -13.12 -8.17
CA ARG A 80 -4.36 -12.92 -9.54
C ARG A 80 -5.27 -14.06 -9.98
N LEU A 81 -4.82 -15.31 -9.83
CA LEU A 81 -5.59 -16.47 -10.25
C LEU A 81 -6.92 -16.58 -9.48
N ILE A 82 -6.86 -16.52 -8.15
CA ILE A 82 -8.06 -16.64 -7.29
C ILE A 82 -9.03 -15.51 -7.57
N GLY A 83 -8.55 -14.27 -7.62
CA GLY A 83 -9.39 -13.11 -7.87
C GLY A 83 -10.06 -13.16 -9.24
N THR A 84 -9.32 -13.54 -10.29
CA THR A 84 -9.91 -13.68 -11.64
C THR A 84 -10.98 -14.76 -11.67
N VAL A 85 -10.74 -15.94 -11.09
CA VAL A 85 -11.72 -17.04 -11.10
C VAL A 85 -13.01 -16.62 -10.37
N VAL A 86 -12.88 -16.09 -9.15
CA VAL A 86 -14.03 -15.63 -8.36
C VAL A 86 -14.78 -14.51 -9.08
N GLY A 87 -14.06 -13.55 -9.67
CA GLY A 87 -14.66 -12.44 -10.40
C GLY A 87 -15.34 -12.88 -11.70
N ALA A 88 -14.72 -13.78 -12.47
CA ALA A 88 -15.29 -14.29 -13.71
C ALA A 88 -16.56 -15.11 -13.45
N MET A 89 -16.56 -15.96 -12.42
CA MET A 89 -17.75 -16.69 -11.97
C MET A 89 -18.86 -15.75 -11.50
N ALA A 90 -18.54 -14.74 -10.69
CA ALA A 90 -19.52 -13.77 -10.22
C ALA A 90 -20.10 -12.93 -11.37
N GLY A 91 -19.25 -12.45 -12.28
CA GLY A 91 -19.68 -11.69 -13.47
C GLY A 91 -20.56 -12.51 -14.39
N GLY A 92 -20.17 -13.75 -14.70
CA GLY A 92 -20.97 -14.67 -15.52
C GLY A 92 -22.30 -15.04 -14.86
N LEU A 93 -22.31 -15.30 -13.54
CA LEU A 93 -23.57 -15.53 -12.81
C LEU A 93 -24.49 -14.30 -12.85
N LEU A 94 -23.96 -13.11 -12.64
CA LEU A 94 -24.75 -11.89 -12.69
C LEU A 94 -25.33 -11.64 -14.09
N LEU A 95 -24.56 -11.88 -15.14
CA LEU A 95 -25.04 -11.83 -16.52
C LEU A 95 -26.18 -12.81 -16.74
N THR A 96 -25.96 -14.10 -16.50
CA THR A 96 -26.98 -15.13 -16.73
C THR A 96 -28.30 -14.89 -15.97
N VAL A 97 -28.25 -14.27 -14.79
CA VAL A 97 -29.44 -13.98 -13.98
C VAL A 97 -30.12 -12.66 -14.36
N PHE A 98 -29.35 -11.62 -14.70
CA PHE A 98 -29.86 -10.25 -14.87
C PHE A 98 -29.64 -9.66 -16.27
N PHE A 99 -29.32 -10.48 -17.27
CA PHE A 99 -29.08 -10.04 -18.66
C PHE A 99 -30.21 -9.12 -19.18
N ASP A 100 -31.47 -9.57 -19.06
CA ASP A 100 -32.64 -8.82 -19.53
C ASP A 100 -32.97 -7.59 -18.65
N GLN A 101 -32.38 -7.50 -17.46
CA GLN A 101 -32.67 -6.46 -16.47
C GLN A 101 -31.41 -5.67 -16.11
N GLN A 102 -30.88 -4.94 -17.08
CA GLN A 102 -29.65 -4.15 -16.97
C GLN A 102 -29.59 -3.26 -15.72
N HIS A 103 -30.71 -2.67 -15.28
CA HIS A 103 -30.75 -1.85 -14.06
C HIS A 103 -30.39 -2.65 -12.79
N TRP A 104 -30.92 -3.87 -12.66
CA TRP A 104 -30.62 -4.78 -11.55
C TRP A 104 -29.19 -5.33 -11.65
N LEU A 105 -28.74 -5.66 -12.85
CA LEU A 105 -27.36 -6.07 -13.10
C LEU A 105 -26.38 -5.02 -12.57
N MET A 106 -26.58 -3.74 -12.92
CA MET A 106 -25.72 -2.64 -12.47
C MET A 106 -25.76 -2.43 -10.95
N LEU A 107 -26.94 -2.56 -10.32
CA LEU A 107 -27.09 -2.39 -8.88
C LEU A 107 -26.37 -3.51 -8.10
N VAL A 108 -26.60 -4.77 -8.48
CA VAL A 108 -25.99 -5.92 -7.80
C VAL A 108 -24.48 -5.95 -8.05
N LEU A 109 -24.04 -5.61 -9.26
CA LEU A 109 -22.62 -5.48 -9.59
C LEU A 109 -21.94 -4.38 -8.75
N ALA A 110 -22.58 -3.21 -8.58
CA ALA A 110 -22.06 -2.15 -7.71
C ALA A 110 -21.93 -2.60 -6.25
N ALA A 111 -22.92 -3.33 -5.73
CA ALA A 111 -22.87 -3.90 -4.39
C ALA A 111 -21.75 -4.94 -4.23
N TRP A 112 -21.57 -5.82 -5.22
CA TRP A 112 -20.49 -6.80 -5.27
C TRP A 112 -19.12 -6.12 -5.23
N ILE A 113 -18.89 -5.13 -6.09
CA ILE A 113 -17.62 -4.40 -6.15
C ILE A 113 -17.35 -3.66 -4.83
N ALA A 114 -18.38 -3.03 -4.25
CA ALA A 114 -18.26 -2.34 -2.96
C ALA A 114 -17.89 -3.31 -1.84
N ALA A 115 -18.49 -4.50 -1.81
CA ALA A 115 -18.16 -5.56 -0.87
C ALA A 115 -16.71 -6.04 -1.08
N CYS A 116 -16.31 -6.33 -2.32
CA CYS A 116 -14.94 -6.73 -2.66
C CYS A 116 -13.89 -5.71 -2.22
N ALA A 117 -14.08 -4.43 -2.53
CA ALA A 117 -13.15 -3.37 -2.13
C ALA A 117 -13.15 -3.13 -0.61
N GLY A 118 -14.33 -3.19 0.03
CA GLY A 118 -14.47 -3.04 1.48
C GLY A 118 -13.81 -4.17 2.26
N TYR A 119 -14.18 -5.42 1.98
CA TYR A 119 -13.59 -6.61 2.60
C TYR A 119 -12.11 -6.76 2.27
N GLY A 120 -11.70 -6.45 1.04
CA GLY A 120 -10.30 -6.45 0.62
C GLY A 120 -9.43 -5.59 1.53
N ASN A 121 -9.93 -4.42 1.94
CA ASN A 121 -9.22 -3.49 2.83
C ASN A 121 -8.98 -4.02 4.26
N LEU A 122 -9.67 -5.10 4.67
CA LEU A 122 -9.38 -5.79 5.94
C LEU A 122 -8.10 -6.63 5.89
N PHE A 123 -7.64 -6.97 4.69
CA PHE A 123 -6.45 -7.77 4.47
C PHE A 123 -5.27 -6.87 4.03
N ARG A 124 -4.05 -7.26 4.41
CA ARG A 124 -2.82 -6.59 3.95
C ARG A 124 -2.31 -7.24 2.66
N HIS A 125 -1.52 -6.49 1.90
CA HIS A 125 -0.74 -6.97 0.74
C HIS A 125 -1.59 -7.57 -0.39
N PHE A 126 -1.10 -8.65 -1.02
CA PHE A 126 -1.70 -9.24 -2.21
C PHE A 126 -3.08 -9.87 -1.98
N ARG A 127 -3.45 -10.17 -0.73
CA ARG A 127 -4.80 -10.67 -0.43
C ARG A 127 -5.86 -9.62 -0.77
N ASN A 128 -5.61 -8.36 -0.41
CA ASN A 128 -6.47 -7.24 -0.79
C ASN A 128 -6.55 -7.09 -2.32
N TYR A 129 -5.40 -7.19 -3.00
CA TYR A 129 -5.35 -7.20 -4.47
C TYR A 129 -6.26 -8.29 -5.08
N GLY A 130 -6.28 -9.50 -4.52
CA GLY A 130 -7.18 -10.59 -4.97
C GLY A 130 -8.67 -10.27 -4.81
N PHE A 131 -9.09 -9.68 -3.69
CA PHE A 131 -10.49 -9.26 -3.49
C PHE A 131 -10.89 -8.15 -4.46
N VAL A 132 -10.06 -7.12 -4.59
CA VAL A 132 -10.28 -6.01 -5.53
C VAL A 132 -10.35 -6.52 -6.97
N LEU A 133 -9.47 -7.45 -7.33
CA LEU A 133 -9.47 -8.13 -8.63
C LEU A 133 -10.75 -8.90 -8.91
N ALA A 134 -11.31 -9.61 -7.92
CA ALA A 134 -12.60 -10.27 -8.09
C ALA A 134 -13.71 -9.27 -8.41
N GLY A 135 -13.70 -8.11 -7.76
CA GLY A 135 -14.65 -7.03 -8.04
C GLY A 135 -14.56 -6.52 -9.47
N TYR A 136 -13.39 -6.01 -9.90
CA TYR A 136 -13.29 -5.43 -11.24
C TYR A 136 -13.31 -6.49 -12.36
N THR A 137 -12.93 -7.74 -12.11
CA THR A 137 -13.06 -8.81 -13.11
C THR A 137 -14.52 -9.15 -13.36
N ALA A 138 -15.35 -9.20 -12.31
CA ALA A 138 -16.79 -9.33 -12.46
C ALA A 138 -17.37 -8.18 -13.29
N ALA A 139 -16.87 -6.95 -13.08
CA ALA A 139 -17.26 -5.79 -13.87
C ALA A 139 -16.85 -5.89 -15.34
N ILE A 140 -15.62 -6.35 -15.62
CA ILE A 140 -15.15 -6.58 -17.00
C ILE A 140 -16.07 -7.58 -17.70
N VAL A 141 -16.30 -8.75 -17.08
CA VAL A 141 -17.14 -9.80 -17.67
C VAL A 141 -18.57 -9.30 -17.87
N ALA A 142 -19.19 -8.69 -16.86
CA ALA A 142 -20.56 -8.19 -16.95
C ALA A 142 -20.73 -7.05 -17.97
N LEU A 143 -19.80 -6.09 -18.04
CA LEU A 143 -19.96 -4.94 -18.93
C LEU A 143 -19.65 -5.28 -20.39
N PHE A 144 -18.70 -6.19 -20.64
CA PHE A 144 -18.44 -6.70 -22.00
C PHE A 144 -19.56 -7.63 -22.46
N GLY A 145 -20.13 -8.46 -21.56
CA GLY A 145 -21.26 -9.34 -21.91
C GLY A 145 -22.51 -8.59 -22.34
N ILE A 146 -22.74 -7.36 -21.83
CA ILE A 146 -23.84 -6.50 -22.31
C ILE A 146 -23.62 -6.06 -23.77
N GLN A 147 -22.36 -5.90 -24.21
CA GLN A 147 -22.05 -5.45 -25.57
C GLN A 147 -22.12 -6.57 -26.61
N ASP A 148 -21.93 -7.83 -26.20
CA ASP A 148 -21.84 -8.98 -27.12
C ASP A 148 -22.73 -10.16 -26.65
N PRO A 149 -24.01 -10.23 -27.11
CA PRO A 149 -25.01 -11.19 -26.62
C PRO A 149 -24.74 -12.68 -26.91
N VAL A 150 -23.72 -13.00 -27.71
CA VAL A 150 -23.51 -14.35 -28.26
C VAL A 150 -22.50 -15.19 -27.44
N LEU A 151 -21.88 -14.62 -26.38
CA LEU A 151 -20.73 -15.25 -25.69
C LEU A 151 -20.78 -15.20 -24.14
N ASP A 152 -21.90 -15.57 -23.53
CA ASP A 152 -22.10 -15.45 -22.06
C ASP A 152 -21.05 -16.20 -21.20
N VAL A 153 -20.65 -17.41 -21.59
CA VAL A 153 -19.70 -18.24 -20.81
C VAL A 153 -18.27 -18.12 -21.33
N ASP A 154 -18.11 -17.97 -22.65
CA ASP A 154 -16.82 -17.98 -23.32
C ASP A 154 -15.97 -16.74 -22.98
N LEU A 155 -16.61 -15.59 -22.72
CA LEU A 155 -15.91 -14.40 -22.24
C LEU A 155 -15.31 -14.61 -20.84
N ALA A 156 -16.09 -15.23 -19.93
CA ALA A 156 -15.66 -15.52 -18.57
C ALA A 156 -14.49 -16.53 -18.56
N LEU A 157 -14.61 -17.59 -19.36
CA LEU A 157 -13.55 -18.59 -19.55
C LEU A 157 -12.31 -17.97 -20.22
N GLY A 158 -12.50 -17.15 -21.25
CA GLY A 158 -11.43 -16.42 -21.94
C GLY A 158 -10.61 -15.58 -20.97
N ARG A 159 -11.26 -14.93 -20.00
CA ARG A 159 -10.54 -14.16 -18.97
C ARG A 159 -9.70 -15.06 -18.04
N ILE A 160 -10.20 -16.25 -17.70
CA ILE A 160 -9.46 -17.25 -16.92
C ILE A 160 -8.26 -17.76 -17.72
N TYR A 161 -8.45 -18.19 -18.96
CA TYR A 161 -7.39 -18.70 -19.83
C TYR A 161 -6.28 -17.66 -20.06
N CYS A 162 -6.64 -16.42 -20.45
CA CYS A 162 -5.67 -15.34 -20.60
C CYS A 162 -4.90 -15.07 -19.31
N THR A 163 -5.56 -15.14 -18.16
CA THR A 163 -4.89 -14.95 -16.86
C THR A 163 -3.90 -16.07 -16.56
N VAL A 164 -4.28 -17.32 -16.81
CA VAL A 164 -3.41 -18.49 -16.63
C VAL A 164 -2.18 -18.40 -17.53
N ILE A 165 -2.36 -18.10 -18.83
CA ILE A 165 -1.28 -17.96 -19.80
C ILE A 165 -0.31 -16.85 -19.36
N GLY A 166 -0.81 -15.66 -19.01
CA GLY A 166 0.02 -14.55 -18.57
C GLY A 166 0.78 -14.85 -17.27
N VAL A 167 0.12 -15.51 -16.31
CA VAL A 167 0.76 -15.95 -15.06
C VAL A 167 1.87 -16.96 -15.32
N LEU A 168 1.63 -17.98 -16.15
CA LEU A 168 2.62 -19.01 -16.47
C LEU A 168 3.81 -18.41 -17.22
N ALA A 169 3.56 -17.52 -18.18
CA ALA A 169 4.62 -16.79 -18.88
C ALA A 169 5.46 -15.96 -17.91
N SER A 170 4.83 -15.21 -17.00
CA SER A 170 5.54 -14.42 -15.98
C SER A 170 6.34 -15.30 -15.02
N ALA A 171 5.78 -16.43 -14.57
CA ALA A 171 6.44 -17.37 -13.68
C ALA A 171 7.67 -18.02 -14.33
N CYS A 172 7.59 -18.42 -15.60
CA CYS A 172 8.67 -19.04 -16.36
C CYS A 172 9.93 -18.17 -16.39
N PHE A 173 9.79 -16.89 -16.77
CA PHE A 173 10.93 -15.96 -16.84
C PHE A 173 11.41 -15.47 -15.46
N SER A 174 10.55 -15.54 -14.44
CA SER A 174 10.92 -15.11 -13.09
C SER A 174 11.64 -16.18 -12.28
N TRP A 175 11.34 -17.46 -12.54
CA TRP A 175 11.99 -18.59 -11.87
C TRP A 175 13.49 -18.62 -12.12
N THR A 176 13.91 -18.18 -13.30
CA THR A 176 15.31 -18.21 -13.71
C THR A 176 16.13 -17.10 -13.04
N PHE A 177 15.59 -15.89 -12.77
CA PHE A 177 16.48 -14.74 -12.48
C PHE A 177 16.01 -13.63 -11.53
N THR A 178 14.84 -13.69 -10.91
CA THR A 178 14.44 -12.60 -10.00
C THR A 178 15.31 -12.59 -8.73
N GLY A 179 15.80 -11.41 -8.31
CA GLY A 179 16.76 -11.25 -7.21
C GLY A 179 16.27 -11.83 -5.88
N LYS A 180 17.21 -12.31 -5.04
CA LYS A 180 16.91 -12.72 -3.66
C LYS A 180 16.40 -11.49 -2.91
N SER A 181 15.34 -11.66 -2.10
CA SER A 181 14.91 -10.63 -1.14
C SER A 181 16.07 -10.26 -0.21
N ALA A 182 15.99 -9.11 0.46
CA ALA A 182 16.96 -8.70 1.46
C ALA A 182 17.27 -9.87 2.40
N SER A 183 18.56 -10.13 2.65
CA SER A 183 18.95 -11.22 3.54
C SER A 183 18.40 -10.95 4.93
N LEU A 184 17.93 -12.01 5.58
CA LEU A 184 17.41 -11.94 6.95
C LEU A 184 18.48 -11.36 7.91
N GLU A 185 19.74 -11.65 7.62
CA GLU A 185 20.91 -11.09 8.27
C GLU A 185 21.00 -9.56 8.17
N SER A 186 20.74 -8.96 7.00
CA SER A 186 20.78 -7.50 6.86
C SER A 186 19.67 -6.82 7.67
N VAL A 187 18.51 -7.48 7.81
CA VAL A 187 17.41 -6.99 8.65
C VAL A 187 17.73 -7.08 10.13
N TYR A 188 18.35 -8.16 10.59
CA TYR A 188 18.80 -8.24 11.98
C TYR A 188 19.89 -7.22 12.30
N ASN A 189 20.85 -7.00 11.40
CA ASN A 189 21.88 -5.96 11.59
C ASN A 189 21.26 -4.55 11.70
N ARG A 190 20.24 -4.24 10.87
CA ARG A 190 19.49 -2.98 10.96
C ARG A 190 18.65 -2.89 12.23
N LEU A 191 18.05 -4.00 12.66
CA LEU A 191 17.28 -4.08 13.89
C LEU A 191 18.18 -3.80 15.10
N ASP A 192 19.36 -4.41 15.18
CA ASP A 192 20.33 -4.19 16.25
C ASP A 192 20.76 -2.72 16.31
N ALA A 193 21.08 -2.11 15.16
CA ALA A 193 21.39 -0.69 15.08
C ALA A 193 20.22 0.19 15.56
N LEU A 194 18.98 -0.16 15.20
CA LEU A 194 17.77 0.57 15.63
C LEU A 194 17.52 0.44 17.14
N ILE A 195 17.74 -0.75 17.72
CA ILE A 195 17.65 -0.97 19.17
C ILE A 195 18.65 -0.07 19.89
N VAL A 196 19.91 -0.10 19.45
CA VAL A 196 20.97 0.71 20.05
C VAL A 196 20.64 2.20 20.01
N ALA A 197 20.22 2.70 18.85
CA ALA A 197 19.85 4.09 18.67
C ALA A 197 18.62 4.49 19.52
N SER A 198 17.62 3.60 19.64
CA SER A 198 16.41 3.85 20.42
C SER A 198 16.67 3.93 21.92
N VAL A 199 17.56 3.06 22.44
CA VAL A 199 17.98 3.08 23.85
C VAL A 199 18.77 4.35 24.15
N HIS A 200 19.75 4.70 23.31
CA HIS A 200 20.55 5.93 23.48
C HIS A 200 19.68 7.18 23.45
N TYR A 201 18.75 7.27 22.50
CA TYR A 201 17.81 8.38 22.41
C TYR A 201 16.97 8.51 23.69
N SER A 202 16.44 7.38 24.19
CA SER A 202 15.59 7.36 25.37
C SER A 202 16.36 7.77 26.63
N LEU A 203 17.60 7.28 26.81
CA LEU A 203 18.48 7.66 27.91
C LEU A 203 18.83 9.16 27.87
N LYS A 204 19.25 9.67 26.71
CA LYS A 204 19.60 11.10 26.53
C LYS A 204 18.43 12.00 26.85
N ARG A 205 17.21 11.61 26.46
CA ARG A 205 16.00 12.39 26.73
C ARG A 205 15.62 12.39 28.22
N LEU A 206 15.75 11.26 28.90
CA LEU A 206 15.51 11.16 30.34
C LEU A 206 16.53 11.99 31.17
N GLN A 207 17.76 12.16 30.66
CA GLN A 207 18.78 13.01 31.31
C GLN A 207 18.63 14.50 31.01
N ALA A 208 18.47 14.88 29.74
CA ALA A 208 18.44 16.27 29.30
C ALA A 208 17.10 16.96 29.63
N GLY A 209 16.05 16.20 29.94
CA GLY A 209 14.67 16.68 30.03
C GLY A 209 14.05 16.85 28.63
N THR A 210 12.98 17.63 28.53
CA THR A 210 12.15 17.80 27.31
C THR A 210 12.83 18.46 26.11
N ALA A 211 14.16 18.66 26.12
CA ALA A 211 14.91 19.20 24.99
C ALA A 211 14.75 18.30 23.75
N HIS A 212 13.93 18.77 22.82
CA HIS A 212 13.45 17.97 21.70
C HIS A 212 14.50 17.87 20.58
N ASP A 213 15.22 16.75 20.51
CA ASP A 213 16.03 16.40 19.34
C ASP A 213 15.12 15.83 18.23
N ALA A 214 14.43 16.74 17.53
CA ALA A 214 13.50 16.40 16.45
C ALA A 214 14.15 15.62 15.31
N LYS A 215 15.45 15.87 15.06
CA LYS A 215 16.21 15.23 13.97
C LYS A 215 16.47 13.77 14.29
N SER A 216 17.05 13.48 15.46
CA SER A 216 17.32 12.11 15.90
C SER A 216 16.03 11.31 16.04
N PHE A 217 14.96 11.92 16.58
CA PHE A 217 13.66 11.25 16.68
C PHE A 217 13.05 10.95 15.31
N SER A 218 13.11 11.89 14.36
CA SER A 218 12.65 11.66 12.99
C SER A 218 13.43 10.53 12.32
N ALA A 219 14.74 10.43 12.54
CA ALA A 219 15.56 9.36 11.98
C ALA A 219 15.16 7.98 12.52
N LEU A 220 14.90 7.86 13.84
CA LEU A 220 14.40 6.63 14.45
C LEU A 220 13.04 6.22 13.87
N LEU A 221 12.10 7.15 13.74
CA LEU A 221 10.78 6.89 13.18
C LEU A 221 10.84 6.46 11.71
N GLN A 222 11.75 7.05 10.93
CA GLN A 222 11.99 6.66 9.53
C GLN A 222 12.53 5.25 9.43
N GLU A 223 13.52 4.90 10.25
CA GLU A 223 14.12 3.58 10.25
C GLU A 223 13.13 2.52 10.75
N LEU A 224 12.34 2.82 11.78
CA LEU A 224 11.29 1.93 12.29
C LEU A 224 10.23 1.66 11.22
N ALA A 225 9.76 2.70 10.51
CA ALA A 225 8.84 2.54 9.39
C ALA A 225 9.47 1.81 8.18
N ALA A 226 10.75 2.06 7.89
CA ALA A 226 11.46 1.40 6.79
C ALA A 226 11.71 -0.08 7.08
N LEU A 227 12.03 -0.43 8.32
CA LEU A 227 12.25 -1.82 8.74
C LEU A 227 10.93 -2.61 8.76
N ASP A 228 9.83 -2.04 9.24
CA ASP A 228 8.50 -2.69 9.18
C ASP A 228 8.07 -2.99 7.73
N LEU A 229 8.34 -2.07 6.79
CA LEU A 229 8.10 -2.30 5.36
C LEU A 229 9.00 -3.41 4.79
N CYS A 230 10.28 -3.45 5.17
CA CYS A 230 11.21 -4.49 4.72
C CYS A 230 10.82 -5.88 5.23
N LEU A 231 10.33 -5.96 6.47
CA LEU A 231 9.81 -7.19 7.06
C LEU A 231 8.62 -7.75 6.27
N ASP A 232 7.74 -6.89 5.75
CA ASP A 232 6.65 -7.32 4.87
C ASP A 232 7.16 -7.95 3.57
N GLU A 233 8.19 -7.38 2.95
CA GLU A 233 8.81 -7.93 1.74
C GLU A 233 9.43 -9.31 2.00
N ILE A 234 10.10 -9.49 3.14
CA ILE A 234 10.72 -10.76 3.54
C ILE A 234 9.68 -11.82 3.89
N ALA A 235 8.59 -11.44 4.55
CA ALA A 235 7.49 -12.34 4.88
C ALA A 235 6.80 -12.96 3.66
N THR A 236 6.93 -12.34 2.48
CA THR A 236 6.19 -12.76 1.29
C THR A 236 6.68 -14.11 0.74
N GLY A 237 5.72 -14.98 0.40
CA GLY A 237 5.99 -16.26 -0.25
C GLY A 237 6.45 -17.40 0.68
N SER A 238 6.66 -17.17 1.98
CA SER A 238 7.09 -18.22 2.93
C SER A 238 6.35 -18.17 4.28
N ARG A 239 5.72 -19.29 4.66
CA ARG A 239 5.00 -19.41 5.94
C ARG A 239 5.95 -19.35 7.14
N THR A 240 7.11 -19.98 7.03
CA THR A 240 8.16 -19.95 8.07
C THR A 240 8.68 -18.54 8.27
N MET A 241 8.85 -17.78 7.17
CA MET A 241 9.31 -16.41 7.24
C MET A 241 8.27 -15.47 7.85
N ARG A 242 6.99 -15.65 7.54
CA ARG A 242 5.89 -14.92 8.21
C ARG A 242 5.92 -15.06 9.72
N LEU A 243 6.21 -16.26 10.23
CA LEU A 243 6.33 -16.50 11.67
C LEU A 243 7.55 -15.80 12.27
N ARG A 244 8.68 -15.73 11.55
CA ARG A 244 9.89 -15.00 11.99
C ARG A 244 9.67 -13.49 12.00
N VAL A 245 9.11 -12.95 10.92
CA VAL A 245 8.76 -11.52 10.80
C VAL A 245 7.76 -11.09 11.87
N PHE A 246 6.77 -11.93 12.16
CA PHE A 246 5.83 -11.66 13.25
C PHE A 246 6.55 -11.44 14.60
N ARG A 247 7.61 -12.20 14.88
CA ARG A 247 8.43 -12.02 16.09
C ARG A 247 9.24 -10.72 16.05
N THR A 248 9.85 -10.40 14.91
CA THR A 248 10.57 -9.13 14.74
C THR A 248 9.65 -7.92 14.85
N ARG A 249 8.36 -8.06 14.56
CA ARG A 249 7.37 -6.99 14.81
C ARG A 249 7.08 -6.78 16.28
N ASP A 250 7.18 -7.82 17.09
CA ASP A 250 7.04 -7.69 18.55
C ASP A 250 8.21 -6.89 19.14
N THR A 251 9.43 -7.10 18.64
CA THR A 251 10.59 -6.26 19.03
C THR A 251 10.39 -4.81 18.59
N LEU A 252 9.92 -4.55 17.36
CA LEU A 252 9.55 -3.20 16.92
C LEU A 252 8.46 -2.57 17.79
N GLY A 253 7.45 -3.34 18.21
CA GLY A 253 6.41 -2.89 19.13
C GLY A 253 6.97 -2.52 20.51
N ALA A 254 7.89 -3.32 21.05
CA ALA A 254 8.58 -3.04 22.30
C ALA A 254 9.45 -1.78 22.21
N LEU A 255 10.10 -1.53 21.07
CA LEU A 255 10.84 -0.29 20.82
C LEU A 255 9.92 0.92 20.77
N VAL A 256 8.73 0.81 20.18
CA VAL A 256 7.73 1.89 20.23
C VAL A 256 7.31 2.17 21.67
N ASP A 257 7.04 1.14 22.47
CA ASP A 257 6.69 1.29 23.89
C ASP A 257 7.82 1.96 24.70
N LEU A 258 9.08 1.64 24.39
CA LEU A 258 10.27 2.28 24.98
C LEU A 258 10.33 3.77 24.59
N LEU A 259 10.18 4.08 23.31
CA LEU A 259 10.18 5.47 22.83
C LEU A 259 9.03 6.28 23.44
N VAL A 260 7.85 5.69 23.60
CA VAL A 260 6.71 6.30 24.28
C VAL A 260 7.05 6.63 25.73
N SER A 261 7.70 5.71 26.46
CA SER A 261 8.08 5.95 27.86
C SER A 261 9.06 7.13 28.04
N SER A 262 9.90 7.42 27.05
CA SER A 262 10.82 8.58 27.06
C SER A 262 10.14 9.92 26.73
N HIS A 263 8.90 9.90 26.25
CA HIS A 263 8.12 11.11 25.94
C HIS A 263 7.29 11.63 27.11
N PHE A 264 7.41 11.01 28.28
CA PHE A 264 6.77 11.47 29.50
C PHE A 264 7.58 12.61 30.15
N ASP A 265 6.91 13.68 30.57
CA ASP A 265 7.51 14.80 31.31
C ASP A 265 7.20 14.65 32.80
N VAL A 266 8.11 14.06 33.56
CA VAL A 266 7.93 13.78 35.00
C VAL A 266 8.37 14.98 35.85
N GLY A 267 9.02 15.99 35.27
CA GLY A 267 9.75 17.00 36.06
C GLY A 267 10.99 16.47 36.80
N GLU A 268 11.17 15.15 36.91
CA GLU A 268 12.34 14.48 37.48
C GLU A 268 13.38 14.16 36.41
N LYS A 269 14.55 14.79 36.48
CA LYS A 269 15.69 14.46 35.63
C LYS A 269 16.46 13.27 36.21
N LEU A 270 16.54 12.19 35.46
CA LEU A 270 17.35 11.04 35.82
C LEU A 270 18.83 11.32 35.48
N ARG A 271 19.75 10.99 36.38
CA ARG A 271 21.20 11.10 36.13
C ARG A 271 21.76 9.70 35.90
N PHE A 272 22.49 9.52 34.80
CA PHE A 272 23.21 8.27 34.52
C PHE A 272 24.69 8.60 34.22
N PRO A 273 25.61 7.65 34.42
CA PRO A 273 27.01 7.82 34.04
C PRO A 273 27.15 8.20 32.56
N SER A 274 28.03 9.15 32.25
CA SER A 274 28.35 9.53 30.86
C SER A 274 28.84 8.35 30.03
N ASP A 275 29.51 7.39 30.68
CA ASP A 275 30.03 6.18 30.05
C ASP A 275 28.91 5.29 29.50
N LEU A 276 27.72 5.30 30.11
CA LEU A 276 26.55 4.55 29.62
C LEU A 276 25.97 5.16 28.31
N LEU A 277 26.24 6.44 28.06
CA LEU A 277 25.84 7.14 26.83
C LEU A 277 26.87 7.02 25.70
N VAL A 278 28.10 6.62 26.04
CA VAL A 278 29.28 6.63 25.15
C VAL A 278 29.83 5.22 24.91
N ALA A 279 29.53 4.23 25.78
CA ALA A 279 29.97 2.84 25.64
C ALA A 279 29.21 2.14 24.49
N THR A 280 29.65 2.42 23.27
CA THR A 280 29.01 2.01 22.02
C THR A 280 29.83 1.01 21.25
N HIS A 281 30.23 -0.12 21.82
CA HIS A 281 30.54 -1.34 21.04
C HIS A 281 30.26 -2.61 21.85
N PRO A 282 28.99 -2.95 22.11
CA PRO A 282 28.66 -4.27 22.64
C PRO A 282 28.74 -5.31 21.52
N GLU A 283 29.18 -6.53 21.85
CA GLU A 283 29.20 -7.67 20.91
C GLU A 283 27.80 -8.04 20.39
N SER A 284 26.72 -7.62 21.09
CA SER A 284 25.32 -7.75 20.67
C SER A 284 24.40 -6.69 21.27
N ALA A 285 23.29 -6.36 20.60
CA ALA A 285 22.29 -5.43 21.13
C ALA A 285 21.67 -5.90 22.47
N ALA A 286 21.50 -7.20 22.66
CA ALA A 286 20.96 -7.78 23.89
C ALA A 286 21.86 -7.51 25.12
N ALA A 287 23.18 -7.64 24.95
CA ALA A 287 24.14 -7.38 26.03
C ALA A 287 24.09 -5.90 26.49
N MET A 288 23.94 -4.98 25.54
CA MET A 288 23.77 -3.56 25.84
C MET A 288 22.49 -3.28 26.62
N VAL A 289 21.36 -3.81 26.16
CA VAL A 289 20.07 -3.63 26.84
C VAL A 289 20.14 -4.16 28.27
N LEU A 290 20.77 -5.32 28.49
CA LEU A 290 20.97 -5.88 29.84
C LEU A 290 21.84 -4.97 30.73
N ALA A 291 22.94 -4.43 30.19
CA ALA A 291 23.81 -3.51 30.92
C ALA A 291 23.05 -2.23 31.34
N VAL A 292 22.24 -1.67 30.43
CA VAL A 292 21.40 -0.51 30.72
C VAL A 292 20.31 -0.84 31.76
N ILE A 293 19.66 -2.01 31.67
CA ILE A 293 18.69 -2.46 32.68
C ILE A 293 19.32 -2.45 34.07
N ASN A 294 20.49 -3.08 34.21
CA ASN A 294 21.17 -3.19 35.49
C ASN A 294 21.57 -1.81 36.06
N GLU A 295 22.05 -0.91 35.21
CA GLU A 295 22.52 0.40 35.64
C GLU A 295 21.36 1.36 35.98
N VAL A 296 20.29 1.33 35.20
CA VAL A 296 19.09 2.13 35.48
C VAL A 296 18.40 1.61 36.73
N HIS A 297 18.27 0.29 36.89
CA HIS A 297 17.61 -0.31 38.05
C HIS A 297 18.29 0.11 39.36
N LYS A 298 19.63 0.03 39.44
CA LYS A 298 20.41 0.48 40.60
C LYS A 298 20.17 1.95 40.97
N ASN A 299 20.02 2.82 39.98
CA ASN A 299 19.93 4.27 40.18
C ASN A 299 18.49 4.78 40.34
N THR A 300 17.46 3.94 40.13
CA THR A 300 16.07 4.40 40.01
C THR A 300 15.02 3.54 40.73
N GLU A 301 15.44 2.69 41.68
CA GLU A 301 14.55 1.79 42.45
C GLU A 301 13.31 2.50 43.05
N ASN A 302 13.40 3.80 43.38
CA ASN A 302 12.33 4.56 44.00
C ASN A 302 11.59 5.54 43.07
N LEU A 303 11.96 5.65 41.79
CA LEU A 303 11.28 6.56 40.84
C LEU A 303 10.32 5.79 39.94
N ALA A 304 9.05 6.22 39.90
CA ALA A 304 8.02 5.60 39.06
C ALA A 304 8.39 5.62 37.56
N ALA A 305 9.07 6.68 37.11
CA ALA A 305 9.54 6.82 35.73
C ALA A 305 10.69 5.87 35.39
N GLY A 306 11.67 5.73 36.29
CA GLY A 306 12.80 4.83 36.08
C GLY A 306 12.39 3.36 36.12
N THR A 307 11.51 2.99 37.06
CA THR A 307 10.95 1.64 37.14
C THR A 307 10.08 1.28 35.92
N LEU A 308 9.34 2.25 35.34
CA LEU A 308 8.59 2.02 34.08
C LEU A 308 9.56 1.82 32.91
N PHE A 309 10.60 2.65 32.83
CA PHE A 309 11.61 2.57 31.78
C PHE A 309 12.38 1.23 31.83
N VAL A 310 12.79 0.77 33.01
CA VAL A 310 13.41 -0.55 33.23
C VAL A 310 12.51 -1.66 32.73
N GLU A 311 11.21 -1.61 33.03
CA GLU A 311 10.28 -2.64 32.57
C GLU A 311 10.13 -2.65 31.05
N LYS A 312 10.11 -1.48 30.39
CA LYS A 312 10.06 -1.43 28.91
C LYS A 312 11.37 -1.92 28.29
N LEU A 313 12.52 -1.66 28.91
CA LEU A 313 13.79 -2.27 28.51
C LEU A 313 13.77 -3.80 28.70
N GLN A 314 13.21 -4.31 29.81
CA GLN A 314 13.04 -5.75 30.03
C GLN A 314 12.14 -6.37 28.96
N ARG A 315 11.09 -5.67 28.52
CA ARG A 315 10.25 -6.11 27.39
C ARG A 315 11.04 -6.19 26.08
N VAL A 316 11.90 -5.20 25.80
CA VAL A 316 12.80 -5.23 24.63
C VAL A 316 13.77 -6.42 24.72
N PHE A 317 14.39 -6.65 25.88
CA PHE A 317 15.29 -7.77 26.12
C PHE A 317 14.59 -9.13 25.97
N ALA A 318 13.38 -9.27 26.52
CA ALA A 318 12.57 -10.47 26.38
C ALA A 318 12.20 -10.73 24.91
N ALA A 319 11.81 -9.70 24.17
CA ALA A 319 11.46 -9.82 22.75
C ALA A 319 12.67 -10.19 21.88
N LEU A 320 13.87 -9.73 22.24
CA LEU A 320 15.13 -10.13 21.57
C LEU A 320 15.49 -11.59 21.82
N ASN A 321 15.30 -12.06 23.05
CA ASN A 321 15.69 -13.41 23.48
C ASN A 321 14.57 -14.45 23.38
N ALA A 322 13.39 -14.08 22.87
CA ALA A 322 12.27 -14.99 22.67
C ALA A 322 12.59 -16.04 21.59
N CYS A 323 13.41 -17.03 21.95
CA CYS A 323 13.57 -18.30 21.26
C CYS A 323 12.55 -19.28 21.86
N GLU A 324 11.73 -19.87 20.97
CA GLU A 324 10.90 -21.06 21.24
C GLU A 324 9.58 -20.86 22.01
N THR A 325 8.60 -20.23 21.34
CA THR A 325 7.23 -20.73 21.05
C THR A 325 6.23 -19.56 20.92
N PRO A 326 5.41 -19.49 19.86
CA PRO A 326 4.42 -18.42 19.72
C PRO A 326 3.23 -18.67 20.67
N GLY A 327 3.02 -17.77 21.63
CA GLY A 327 1.76 -17.69 22.37
C GLY A 327 0.60 -17.31 21.45
N ARG A 328 -0.53 -18.05 21.53
CA ARG A 328 -1.75 -17.81 20.72
C ARG A 328 -2.32 -16.38 20.84
N GLU A 329 -2.03 -15.68 21.94
CA GLU A 329 -2.53 -14.33 22.22
C GLU A 329 -1.81 -13.25 21.41
N ALA A 330 -0.50 -13.42 21.13
CA ALA A 330 0.25 -12.48 20.28
C ALA A 330 -0.31 -12.46 18.84
N LEU A 331 -0.72 -13.61 18.31
CA LEU A 331 -1.28 -13.75 16.97
C LEU A 331 -2.63 -13.03 16.78
N GLN A 332 -3.34 -12.71 17.87
CA GLN A 332 -4.68 -12.11 17.82
C GLN A 332 -4.66 -10.59 18.05
N SER A 333 -3.65 -10.03 18.72
CA SER A 333 -3.67 -8.63 19.17
C SER A 333 -3.38 -7.59 18.08
N THR A 334 -2.89 -7.99 16.89
CA THR A 334 -2.36 -7.06 15.88
C THR A 334 -3.28 -6.74 14.69
N GLN A 335 -4.54 -7.18 14.66
CA GLN A 335 -5.45 -6.87 13.55
C GLN A 335 -6.70 -6.11 14.03
N GLN A 336 -6.50 -4.87 14.47
CA GLN A 336 -7.61 -3.96 14.72
C GLN A 336 -8.33 -3.68 13.39
N ARG A 337 -9.53 -4.26 13.21
CA ARG A 337 -10.37 -4.07 12.01
C ARG A 337 -10.90 -2.63 11.99
N ASP A 338 -10.42 -1.80 11.06
CA ASP A 338 -10.94 -0.45 10.85
C ASP A 338 -12.16 -0.48 9.91
N TRP A 339 -13.34 -0.78 10.47
CA TRP A 339 -14.60 -0.85 9.73
C TRP A 339 -14.93 0.42 8.94
N HIS A 340 -14.52 1.58 9.42
CA HIS A 340 -14.73 2.82 8.69
C HIS A 340 -13.80 2.93 7.48
N ALA A 341 -12.56 2.42 7.57
CA ALA A 341 -11.70 2.32 6.39
C ALA A 341 -12.27 1.32 5.38
N THR A 342 -12.85 0.21 5.84
CA THR A 342 -13.60 -0.75 5.02
C THR A 342 -14.77 -0.07 4.29
N CYS A 343 -15.64 0.67 4.99
CA CYS A 343 -16.76 1.36 4.35
C CYS A 343 -16.28 2.41 3.32
N LEU A 344 -15.23 3.18 3.64
CA LEU A 344 -14.65 4.15 2.71
C LEU A 344 -14.01 3.49 1.49
N ALA A 345 -13.36 2.34 1.67
CA ALA A 345 -12.78 1.58 0.56
C ALA A 345 -13.86 1.06 -0.39
N GLY A 346 -14.98 0.57 0.15
CA GLY A 346 -16.14 0.12 -0.63
C GLY A 346 -16.93 1.24 -1.31
N SER A 347 -17.06 2.41 -0.67
CA SER A 347 -17.84 3.53 -1.23
C SER A 347 -17.20 4.15 -2.48
N ARG A 348 -15.88 4.13 -2.60
CA ARG A 348 -15.13 4.70 -3.74
C ARG A 348 -15.53 4.10 -5.09
N PRO A 349 -15.39 2.78 -5.32
CA PRO A 349 -15.80 2.19 -6.58
C PRO A 349 -17.32 2.22 -6.78
N LEU A 350 -18.12 2.16 -5.71
CA LEU A 350 -19.57 2.31 -5.81
C LEU A 350 -19.96 3.68 -6.39
N ILE A 351 -19.41 4.76 -5.84
CA ILE A 351 -19.68 6.12 -6.31
C ILE A 351 -19.17 6.33 -7.74
N ALA A 352 -17.95 5.87 -8.04
CA ALA A 352 -17.38 5.98 -9.39
C ALA A 352 -18.23 5.25 -10.43
N MET A 353 -18.71 4.03 -10.09
CA MET A 353 -19.61 3.26 -10.95
C MET A 353 -20.94 3.98 -11.16
N SER A 354 -21.56 4.49 -10.10
CA SER A 354 -22.83 5.20 -10.21
C SER A 354 -22.72 6.44 -11.09
N ILE A 355 -21.65 7.22 -10.96
CA ILE A 355 -21.43 8.42 -11.80
C ILE A 355 -21.21 8.03 -13.25
N ALA A 356 -20.33 7.07 -13.53
CA ALA A 356 -20.05 6.64 -14.89
C ALA A 356 -21.30 6.02 -15.55
N THR A 357 -22.09 5.26 -14.80
CA THR A 357 -23.35 4.65 -15.29
C THR A 357 -24.40 5.72 -15.58
N ALA A 358 -24.55 6.71 -14.70
CA ALA A 358 -25.45 7.84 -14.93
C ALA A 358 -25.05 8.66 -16.16
N MET A 359 -23.75 8.89 -16.36
CA MET A 359 -23.24 9.54 -17.57
C MET A 359 -23.51 8.71 -18.82
N TRP A 360 -23.26 7.40 -18.78
CA TRP A 360 -23.52 6.49 -19.90
C TRP A 360 -25.00 6.53 -20.32
N TRP A 361 -25.92 6.29 -19.38
CA TRP A 361 -27.35 6.29 -19.67
C TRP A 361 -27.87 7.66 -20.08
N GLY A 362 -27.39 8.74 -19.46
CA GLY A 362 -27.79 10.10 -19.80
C GLY A 362 -27.34 10.55 -21.19
N LEU A 363 -26.18 10.09 -21.65
CA LEU A 363 -25.63 10.42 -22.97
C LEU A 363 -26.07 9.45 -24.07
N GLY A 364 -26.66 8.30 -23.72
CA GLY A 364 -26.98 7.25 -24.69
C GLY A 364 -25.76 6.71 -25.43
N TRP A 365 -24.58 6.75 -24.81
CA TRP A 365 -23.31 6.50 -25.49
C TRP A 365 -23.04 5.00 -25.67
N SER A 366 -22.78 4.54 -26.90
CA SER A 366 -22.47 3.14 -27.24
C SER A 366 -21.30 2.56 -26.45
N ASP A 367 -20.22 3.33 -26.30
CA ASP A 367 -18.99 2.90 -25.61
C ASP A 367 -19.02 3.18 -24.10
N GLY A 368 -20.17 3.58 -23.55
CA GLY A 368 -20.33 3.81 -22.13
C GLY A 368 -19.99 2.62 -21.21
N PRO A 369 -20.21 1.34 -21.56
CA PRO A 369 -19.74 0.20 -20.76
C PRO A 369 -18.23 0.23 -20.50
N MET A 370 -17.43 0.63 -21.50
CA MET A 370 -15.97 0.76 -21.37
C MET A 370 -15.58 1.87 -20.39
N MET A 371 -16.32 2.98 -20.40
CA MET A 371 -16.14 4.07 -19.43
C MET A 371 -16.44 3.60 -18.01
N VAL A 372 -17.56 2.89 -17.79
CA VAL A 372 -17.93 2.36 -16.47
C VAL A 372 -16.91 1.35 -15.98
N MET A 373 -16.50 0.41 -16.84
CA MET A 373 -15.49 -0.60 -16.52
C MET A 373 -14.20 0.08 -16.05
N THR A 374 -13.72 1.07 -16.79
CA THR A 374 -12.46 1.75 -16.51
C THR A 374 -12.56 2.56 -15.21
N ALA A 375 -13.68 3.24 -14.97
CA ALA A 375 -13.94 3.95 -13.72
C ALA A 375 -13.91 3.01 -12.51
N VAL A 376 -14.60 1.86 -12.60
CA VAL A 376 -14.63 0.82 -11.56
C VAL A 376 -13.24 0.23 -11.31
N LEU A 377 -12.50 -0.09 -12.37
CA LEU A 377 -11.17 -0.68 -12.30
C LEU A 377 -10.24 0.21 -11.48
N PHE A 378 -10.13 1.49 -11.83
CA PHE A 378 -9.23 2.39 -11.11
C PHE A 378 -9.76 2.76 -9.73
N ALA A 379 -11.07 2.94 -9.59
CA ALA A 379 -11.63 3.27 -8.29
C ALA A 379 -11.50 2.13 -7.28
N SER A 380 -11.52 0.88 -7.72
CA SER A 380 -11.31 -0.29 -6.87
C SER A 380 -9.82 -0.57 -6.63
N LEU A 381 -8.96 -0.47 -7.66
CA LEU A 381 -7.52 -0.74 -7.57
C LEU A 381 -6.81 0.14 -6.54
N PHE A 382 -7.24 1.39 -6.41
CA PHE A 382 -6.66 2.34 -5.47
C PHE A 382 -7.44 2.49 -4.15
N SER A 383 -8.46 1.65 -3.92
CA SER A 383 -9.38 1.74 -2.76
C SER A 383 -8.70 1.64 -1.40
N SER A 384 -7.53 1.00 -1.33
CA SER A 384 -6.74 0.87 -0.10
C SER A 384 -5.43 1.66 -0.16
N HIS A 385 -5.19 2.45 -1.20
CA HIS A 385 -3.92 3.13 -1.42
C HIS A 385 -3.92 4.49 -0.71
N SER A 386 -3.00 4.69 0.23
CA SER A 386 -2.90 5.94 1.03
C SER A 386 -2.64 7.19 0.18
N HIS A 387 -2.01 7.03 -0.98
CA HIS A 387 -1.72 8.10 -1.95
C HIS A 387 -2.46 7.91 -3.28
N ALA A 388 -3.70 7.43 -3.24
CA ALA A 388 -4.48 7.15 -4.45
C ALA A 388 -4.61 8.36 -5.39
N SER A 389 -4.88 9.58 -4.88
CA SER A 389 -5.05 10.76 -5.73
C SER A 389 -3.79 11.16 -6.51
N ALA A 390 -2.59 10.94 -5.96
CA ALA A 390 -1.33 11.19 -6.67
C ALA A 390 -1.09 10.08 -7.70
N ALA A 391 -1.26 8.83 -7.29
CA ALA A 391 -1.15 7.66 -8.14
C ALA A 391 -2.07 7.71 -9.37
N LEU A 392 -3.32 8.16 -9.19
CA LEU A 392 -4.30 8.29 -10.26
C LEU A 392 -3.93 9.38 -11.28
N LYS A 393 -3.14 10.39 -10.91
CA LYS A 393 -2.60 11.36 -11.87
C LYS A 393 -1.55 10.71 -12.76
N ASP A 394 -0.63 9.94 -12.16
CA ASP A 394 0.38 9.19 -12.90
C ASP A 394 -0.28 8.20 -13.87
N VAL A 395 -1.34 7.54 -13.42
CA VAL A 395 -2.19 6.67 -14.24
C VAL A 395 -2.79 7.46 -15.39
N LEU A 396 -3.47 8.59 -15.16
CA LEU A 396 -4.08 9.39 -16.23
C LEU A 396 -3.05 9.82 -17.30
N VAL A 397 -1.85 10.23 -16.89
CA VAL A 397 -0.75 10.55 -17.83
C VAL A 397 -0.30 9.29 -18.59
N GLY A 398 -0.22 8.15 -17.91
CA GLY A 398 0.04 6.85 -18.52
C GLY A 398 -1.02 6.46 -19.54
N SER A 399 -2.30 6.50 -19.17
CA SER A 399 -3.43 6.13 -20.03
C SER A 399 -3.48 7.01 -21.28
N THR A 400 -3.29 8.32 -21.12
CA THR A 400 -3.28 9.27 -22.26
C THR A 400 -2.15 8.97 -23.24
N ALA A 401 -0.92 8.77 -22.75
CA ALA A 401 0.20 8.39 -23.60
C ALA A 401 -0.01 7.01 -24.26
N GLY A 402 -0.45 6.03 -23.49
CA GLY A 402 -0.75 4.68 -23.96
C GLY A 402 -1.85 4.65 -25.01
N ALA A 403 -2.88 5.47 -24.85
CA ALA A 403 -3.99 5.58 -25.79
C ALA A 403 -3.54 6.14 -27.14
N VAL A 404 -2.76 7.22 -27.13
CA VAL A 404 -2.21 7.81 -28.36
C VAL A 404 -1.34 6.78 -29.09
N LEU A 405 -0.42 6.12 -28.37
CA LEU A 405 0.43 5.07 -28.95
C LEU A 405 -0.40 3.89 -29.48
N GLY A 406 -1.48 3.54 -28.78
CA GLY A 406 -2.40 2.46 -29.15
C GLY A 406 -3.11 2.76 -30.46
N VAL A 407 -3.70 3.95 -30.62
CA VAL A 407 -4.33 4.38 -31.87
C VAL A 407 -3.32 4.42 -33.01
N THR A 408 -2.13 4.99 -32.78
CA THR A 408 -1.08 5.03 -33.80
C THR A 408 -0.68 3.63 -34.25
N CYS A 409 -0.49 2.70 -33.30
CA CYS A 409 -0.12 1.32 -33.62
C CYS A 409 -1.25 0.61 -34.37
N ARG A 410 -2.51 0.74 -33.90
CA ARG A 410 -3.71 0.14 -34.49
C ARG A 410 -3.86 0.44 -35.98
N PHE A 411 -3.65 1.69 -36.40
CA PHE A 411 -3.94 2.13 -37.77
C PHE A 411 -2.72 2.20 -38.70
N TRP A 412 -1.51 2.41 -38.17
CA TRP A 412 -0.31 2.57 -39.01
C TRP A 412 0.64 1.38 -38.96
N LEU A 413 0.63 0.58 -37.90
CA LEU A 413 1.62 -0.50 -37.73
C LEU A 413 0.98 -1.89 -37.85
N LEU A 414 -0.17 -2.11 -37.21
CA LEU A 414 -0.83 -3.41 -37.21
C LEU A 414 -1.37 -3.88 -38.57
N PRO A 415 -1.85 -3.01 -39.48
CA PRO A 415 -2.37 -3.47 -40.77
C PRO A 415 -1.31 -4.10 -41.69
N GLU A 416 -0.03 -3.77 -41.48
CA GLU A 416 1.09 -4.30 -42.29
C GLU A 416 1.58 -5.68 -41.81
N VAL A 417 1.03 -6.19 -40.70
CA VAL A 417 1.50 -7.40 -40.05
C VAL A 417 0.78 -8.64 -40.58
N GLY A 418 1.52 -9.60 -41.13
CA GLY A 418 0.99 -10.84 -41.67
C GLY A 418 1.07 -12.04 -40.72
N THR A 419 2.02 -12.03 -39.78
CA THR A 419 2.24 -13.16 -38.86
C THR A 419 2.24 -12.78 -37.38
N VAL A 420 1.93 -13.74 -36.52
CA VAL A 420 1.96 -13.57 -35.05
C VAL A 420 3.35 -13.15 -34.55
N TRP A 421 4.42 -13.57 -35.22
CA TRP A 421 5.79 -13.20 -34.85
C TRP A 421 6.14 -11.77 -35.26
N GLU A 422 5.73 -11.33 -36.45
CA GLU A 422 5.84 -9.93 -36.88
C GLU A 422 5.06 -9.01 -35.93
N LEU A 423 3.86 -9.44 -35.50
CA LEU A 423 3.07 -8.70 -34.52
C LEU A 423 3.84 -8.51 -33.21
N ALA A 424 4.45 -9.58 -32.70
CA ALA A 424 5.25 -9.52 -31.49
C ALA A 424 6.45 -8.57 -31.65
N LEU A 425 7.12 -8.57 -32.80
CA LEU A 425 8.25 -7.68 -33.09
C LEU A 425 7.84 -6.21 -33.16
N VAL A 426 6.69 -5.91 -33.78
CA VAL A 426 6.15 -4.54 -33.88
C VAL A 426 5.77 -3.99 -32.50
N ILE A 427 5.22 -4.83 -31.63
CA ILE A 427 4.75 -4.44 -30.29
C ILE A 427 5.88 -4.37 -29.26
N ALA A 428 6.93 -5.18 -29.43
CA ALA A 428 8.07 -5.27 -28.53
C ALA A 428 8.66 -3.92 -28.08
N PRO A 429 8.93 -2.94 -28.96
CA PRO A 429 9.50 -1.65 -28.54
C PRO A 429 8.58 -0.87 -27.60
N PHE A 430 7.26 -0.89 -27.82
CA PHE A 430 6.29 -0.19 -26.96
C PHE A 430 6.26 -0.81 -25.56
N LEU A 431 6.19 -2.14 -25.49
CA LEU A 431 6.22 -2.86 -24.22
C LEU A 431 7.55 -2.64 -23.49
N MET A 432 8.68 -2.66 -24.20
CA MET A 432 10.01 -2.42 -23.63
C MET A 432 10.15 -1.02 -23.02
N ILE A 433 9.63 0.02 -23.68
CA ILE A 433 9.63 1.39 -23.15
C ILE A 433 8.89 1.45 -21.82
N GLY A 434 7.69 0.86 -21.76
CA GLY A 434 6.96 0.79 -20.49
C GLY A 434 7.69 -0.06 -19.44
N ALA A 435 8.46 -1.08 -19.84
CA ALA A 435 9.20 -1.94 -18.90
C ALA A 435 10.33 -1.17 -18.22
N LEU A 436 11.05 -0.38 -19.01
CA LEU A 436 12.12 0.50 -18.55
C LEU A 436 11.60 1.60 -17.62
N LEU A 437 10.43 2.16 -17.93
CA LEU A 437 9.75 3.11 -17.05
C LEU A 437 9.21 2.42 -15.79
N MET A 438 8.77 1.17 -15.89
CA MET A 438 8.28 0.38 -14.74
C MET A 438 9.39 0.04 -13.75
N ALA A 439 10.61 -0.19 -14.24
CA ALA A 439 11.78 -0.48 -13.40
C ALA A 439 12.19 0.70 -12.50
N ARG A 440 11.65 1.90 -12.72
CA ARG A 440 11.88 3.09 -11.90
C ARG A 440 10.70 3.31 -10.94
N PRO A 441 10.92 3.33 -9.60
CA PRO A 441 9.81 3.42 -8.63
C PRO A 441 8.89 4.63 -8.81
N GLY A 442 9.43 5.77 -9.24
CA GLY A 442 8.65 6.99 -9.46
C GLY A 442 7.71 6.92 -10.67
N THR A 443 8.11 6.23 -11.74
CA THR A 443 7.31 6.13 -12.98
C THR A 443 6.53 4.82 -13.09
N ALA A 444 6.62 3.92 -12.11
CA ALA A 444 6.08 2.57 -12.21
C ALA A 444 4.57 2.51 -12.50
N LYS A 445 3.77 3.36 -11.82
CA LYS A 445 2.31 3.38 -11.98
C LYS A 445 1.88 3.91 -13.34
N LEU A 446 2.51 4.99 -13.79
CA LEU A 446 2.35 5.55 -15.13
C LEU A 446 2.70 4.50 -16.19
N ALA A 447 3.81 3.79 -16.01
CA ALA A 447 4.32 2.82 -16.98
C ALA A 447 3.42 1.59 -17.14
N ILE A 448 2.91 1.05 -16.02
CA ILE A 448 1.92 -0.03 -16.04
C ILE A 448 0.73 0.40 -16.87
N ASP A 449 0.20 1.60 -16.60
CA ASP A 449 -1.03 2.02 -17.25
C ASP A 449 -0.87 2.47 -18.70
N LEU A 450 0.31 3.00 -19.05
CA LEU A 450 0.72 3.23 -20.43
C LEU A 450 0.60 1.95 -21.24
N ASN A 451 1.18 0.85 -20.77
CA ASN A 451 1.11 -0.42 -21.50
C ASN A 451 -0.27 -1.08 -21.42
N MET A 452 -1.01 -0.94 -20.31
CA MET A 452 -2.39 -1.46 -20.23
C MET A 452 -3.30 -0.77 -21.22
N THR A 453 -3.27 0.56 -21.26
CA THR A 453 -4.12 1.35 -22.16
C THR A 453 -3.68 1.19 -23.61
N PHE A 454 -2.37 1.11 -23.87
CA PHE A 454 -1.83 0.76 -25.18
C PHE A 454 -2.39 -0.59 -25.67
N LEU A 455 -2.29 -1.65 -24.87
CA LEU A 455 -2.80 -2.98 -25.26
C LEU A 455 -4.32 -3.01 -25.45
N LEU A 456 -5.06 -2.25 -24.63
CA LEU A 456 -6.52 -2.18 -24.68
C LEU A 456 -7.05 -1.47 -25.93
N ILE A 457 -6.29 -0.51 -26.48
CA ILE A 457 -6.66 0.28 -27.67
C ILE A 457 -6.02 -0.30 -28.94
N ALA A 458 -4.77 -0.74 -28.88
CA ALA A 458 -4.11 -1.38 -30.03
C ALA A 458 -4.76 -2.72 -30.39
N GLN A 459 -5.31 -3.43 -29.40
CA GLN A 459 -5.98 -4.73 -29.55
C GLN A 459 -5.24 -5.70 -30.49
N PRO A 460 -3.96 -5.99 -30.19
CA PRO A 460 -3.13 -6.77 -31.09
C PRO A 460 -3.65 -8.19 -31.26
N GLY A 461 -3.81 -8.60 -32.53
CA GLY A 461 -4.40 -9.88 -32.91
C GLY A 461 -5.88 -9.82 -33.29
N LEU A 462 -6.57 -8.70 -33.03
CA LEU A 462 -7.94 -8.53 -33.51
C LEU A 462 -7.94 -8.02 -34.96
N GLN A 463 -8.28 -8.89 -35.91
CA GLN A 463 -8.35 -8.59 -37.34
C GLN A 463 -9.74 -8.07 -37.77
N VAL A 464 -10.39 -7.27 -36.94
CA VAL A 464 -11.66 -6.61 -37.31
C VAL A 464 -11.36 -5.22 -37.86
N ASP A 465 -11.91 -4.91 -39.04
CA ASP A 465 -11.89 -3.57 -39.65
C ASP A 465 -12.71 -2.60 -38.79
N THR A 466 -12.10 -2.05 -37.75
CA THR A 466 -12.73 -1.05 -36.89
C THR A 466 -12.55 0.34 -37.46
N SER A 467 -13.62 1.13 -37.54
CA SER A 467 -13.54 2.53 -37.97
C SER A 467 -12.68 3.37 -37.02
N LEU A 468 -12.03 4.40 -37.57
CA LEU A 468 -11.26 5.37 -36.79
C LEU A 468 -12.15 6.06 -35.74
N GLU A 469 -13.39 6.38 -36.10
CA GLU A 469 -14.37 7.00 -35.21
C GLU A 469 -14.64 6.14 -33.98
N HIS A 470 -14.94 4.85 -34.15
CA HIS A 470 -15.20 3.95 -33.03
C HIS A 470 -13.98 3.82 -32.11
N THR A 471 -12.78 3.73 -32.68
CA THR A 471 -11.54 3.66 -31.88
C THR A 471 -11.29 4.93 -31.07
N LEU A 472 -11.59 6.11 -31.65
CA LEU A 472 -11.49 7.39 -30.93
C LEU A 472 -12.55 7.52 -29.83
N LEU A 473 -13.78 7.05 -30.07
CA LEU A 473 -14.83 7.01 -29.05
C LEU A 473 -14.46 6.06 -27.91
N GLN A 474 -13.91 4.88 -28.22
CA GLN A 474 -13.40 3.94 -27.22
C GLN A 474 -12.25 4.55 -26.40
N MET A 475 -11.32 5.26 -27.04
CA MET A 475 -10.27 6.02 -26.37
C MET A 475 -10.85 7.06 -25.40
N LEU A 476 -11.85 7.84 -25.83
CA LEU A 476 -12.53 8.81 -24.98
C LEU A 476 -13.25 8.14 -23.80
N ALA A 477 -13.87 6.98 -24.00
CA ALA A 477 -14.54 6.23 -22.96
C ALA A 477 -13.56 5.75 -21.87
N ILE A 478 -12.42 5.16 -22.28
CA ILE A 478 -11.37 4.72 -21.36
C ILE A 478 -10.84 5.91 -20.55
N LEU A 479 -10.45 7.01 -21.21
CA LEU A 479 -9.95 8.21 -20.54
C LEU A 479 -11.00 8.86 -19.64
N GLY A 480 -12.27 8.89 -20.07
CA GLY A 480 -13.40 9.36 -19.27
C GLY A 480 -13.62 8.55 -18.00
N GLY A 481 -13.40 7.22 -18.06
CA GLY A 481 -13.46 6.35 -16.89
C GLY A 481 -12.33 6.65 -15.89
N VAL A 482 -11.07 6.78 -16.37
CA VAL A 482 -9.93 7.18 -15.53
C VAL A 482 -10.20 8.54 -14.88
N PHE A 483 -10.70 9.50 -15.65
CA PHE A 483 -11.03 10.84 -15.18
C PHE A 483 -12.12 10.81 -14.10
N THR A 484 -13.19 10.03 -14.29
CA THR A 484 -14.24 9.81 -13.28
C THR A 484 -13.67 9.24 -11.98
N ALA A 485 -12.72 8.30 -12.06
CA ALA A 485 -12.03 7.77 -10.88
C ALA A 485 -11.18 8.87 -10.18
N VAL A 486 -10.43 9.68 -10.93
CA VAL A 486 -9.66 10.81 -10.39
C VAL A 486 -10.58 11.79 -9.64
N LEU A 487 -11.72 12.16 -10.21
CA LEU A 487 -12.68 13.07 -9.59
C LEU A 487 -13.26 12.49 -8.31
N THR A 488 -13.61 11.20 -8.32
CA THR A 488 -14.15 10.49 -7.14
C THR A 488 -13.17 10.56 -5.96
N TYR A 489 -11.88 10.31 -6.22
CA TYR A 489 -10.82 10.35 -5.20
C TYR A 489 -10.40 11.76 -4.79
N ARG A 490 -10.72 12.77 -5.59
CA ARG A 490 -10.33 14.16 -5.31
C ARG A 490 -11.43 14.94 -4.59
N TRP A 491 -12.69 14.69 -4.92
CA TRP A 491 -13.82 15.51 -4.44
C TRP A 491 -14.84 14.75 -3.59
N LEU A 492 -15.12 13.48 -3.87
CA LEU A 492 -16.23 12.77 -3.21
C LEU A 492 -15.78 11.97 -1.99
N VAL A 493 -14.76 11.12 -2.14
CA VAL A 493 -14.22 10.29 -1.05
C VAL A 493 -12.71 10.44 -0.96
N PRO A 494 -12.22 11.61 -0.52
CA PRO A 494 -10.79 11.92 -0.53
C PRO A 494 -10.00 10.91 0.32
N SER A 495 -9.00 10.29 -0.28
CA SER A 495 -8.07 9.39 0.40
C SER A 495 -6.87 10.12 0.99
N SER A 496 -7.00 11.42 1.34
CA SER A 496 -5.83 12.23 1.66
C SER A 496 -5.11 11.70 2.93
N PRO A 497 -3.77 11.54 2.88
CA PRO A 497 -2.98 11.14 4.05
C PRO A 497 -3.21 12.06 5.26
N GLY A 498 -3.46 13.35 5.00
CA GLY A 498 -3.75 14.34 6.05
C GLY A 498 -5.03 14.02 6.84
N SER A 499 -6.09 13.59 6.17
CA SER A 499 -7.34 13.20 6.84
C SER A 499 -7.14 11.95 7.69
N GLN A 500 -6.40 10.96 7.20
CA GLN A 500 -6.12 9.72 7.93
C GLN A 500 -5.24 9.96 9.16
N ARG A 501 -4.17 10.76 9.04
CA ARG A 501 -3.31 11.17 10.16
C ARG A 501 -4.12 11.82 11.28
N LYS A 502 -4.92 12.84 10.95
CA LYS A 502 -5.79 13.53 11.92
C LYS A 502 -6.76 12.57 12.60
N ARG A 503 -7.36 11.65 11.83
CA ARG A 503 -8.29 10.64 12.36
C ARG A 503 -7.61 9.70 13.35
N LEU A 504 -6.40 9.22 13.05
CA LEU A 504 -5.63 8.36 13.95
C LEU A 504 -5.27 9.09 15.24
N CYS A 505 -4.73 10.31 15.17
CA CYS A 505 -4.40 11.08 16.37
C CYS A 505 -5.61 11.37 17.25
N LYS A 506 -6.75 11.75 16.65
CA LYS A 506 -8.02 11.92 17.39
C LYS A 506 -8.52 10.63 18.03
N ARG A 507 -8.21 9.47 17.46
CA ARG A 507 -8.57 8.16 18.02
C ARG A 507 -7.62 7.77 19.15
N ILE A 508 -6.32 8.02 19.00
CA ILE A 508 -5.30 7.86 20.06
C ILE A 508 -5.69 8.69 21.29
N ALA A 509 -5.97 9.99 21.11
CA ALA A 509 -6.37 10.86 22.23
C ALA A 509 -7.66 10.39 22.92
N ARG A 510 -8.68 10.00 22.15
CA ARG A 510 -9.94 9.47 22.72
C ARG A 510 -9.75 8.16 23.49
N LEU A 511 -8.89 7.26 23.00
CA LEU A 511 -8.59 6.02 23.72
C LEU A 511 -7.71 6.27 24.94
N ALA A 512 -6.82 7.27 24.89
CA ALA A 512 -6.03 7.69 26.04
C ALA A 512 -6.92 8.27 27.17
N LEU A 513 -7.91 9.12 26.83
CA LEU A 513 -8.95 9.56 27.78
C LEU A 513 -9.77 8.37 28.31
N LYS A 514 -10.17 7.45 27.42
CA LYS A 514 -10.94 6.28 27.85
C LYS A 514 -10.17 5.40 28.85
N ILE A 515 -8.85 5.32 28.74
CA ILE A 515 -8.01 4.59 29.70
C ILE A 515 -8.09 5.23 31.08
N SER A 516 -8.02 6.57 31.18
CA SER A 516 -8.10 7.24 32.48
C SER A 516 -9.46 7.04 33.16
N ASP A 517 -10.52 6.87 32.38
CA ASP A 517 -11.87 6.66 32.91
C ASP A 517 -12.19 5.19 33.20
N THR A 518 -11.32 4.25 32.79
CA THR A 518 -11.57 2.81 32.94
C THR A 518 -11.01 2.31 34.26
N PRO A 519 -11.82 1.75 35.17
CA PRO A 519 -11.35 1.36 36.51
C PRO A 519 -10.56 0.04 36.56
N ALA A 520 -10.73 -0.85 35.57
CA ALA A 520 -10.19 -2.21 35.61
C ALA A 520 -8.82 -2.35 34.88
N PRO A 521 -7.75 -2.84 35.55
CA PRO A 521 -6.42 -3.08 34.95
C PRO A 521 -6.43 -3.86 33.61
N PRO A 522 -7.14 -5.00 33.48
CA PRO A 522 -7.08 -5.77 32.24
C PRO A 522 -7.78 -5.05 31.08
N ALA A 523 -8.74 -4.17 31.37
CA ALA A 523 -9.39 -3.35 30.36
C ALA A 523 -8.47 -2.19 29.91
N GLN A 524 -7.75 -1.56 30.82
CA GLN A 524 -6.75 -0.53 30.50
C GLN A 524 -5.64 -1.08 29.60
N ALA A 525 -5.09 -2.25 29.92
CA ALA A 525 -4.06 -2.91 29.10
C ALA A 525 -4.54 -3.17 27.66
N ARG A 526 -5.78 -3.67 27.48
CA ARG A 526 -6.38 -3.89 26.15
C ARG A 526 -6.59 -2.60 25.37
N ILE A 527 -6.96 -1.51 26.03
CA ILE A 527 -7.13 -0.21 25.36
C ILE A 527 -5.74 0.35 24.99
N TYR A 528 -4.73 0.17 25.83
CA TYR A 528 -3.36 0.60 25.54
C TYR A 528 -2.77 -0.16 24.34
N ASP A 529 -3.02 -1.46 24.23
CA ASP A 529 -2.63 -2.24 23.04
C ASP A 529 -3.25 -1.66 21.75
N GLN A 530 -4.49 -1.14 21.81
CA GLN A 530 -5.10 -0.43 20.69
C GLN A 530 -4.41 0.91 20.40
N VAL A 531 -4.03 1.67 21.43
CA VAL A 531 -3.27 2.92 21.28
C VAL A 531 -1.94 2.64 20.58
N ARG A 532 -1.20 1.60 20.99
CA ARG A 532 0.05 1.17 20.34
C ARG A 532 -0.15 0.78 18.88
N GLY A 533 -1.20 0.03 18.56
CA GLY A 533 -1.55 -0.33 17.18
C GLY A 533 -1.87 0.88 16.29
N LEU A 534 -2.53 1.89 16.84
CA LEU A 534 -2.79 3.14 16.12
C LEU A 534 -1.54 4.01 15.98
N LEU A 535 -0.66 4.01 16.99
CA LEU A 535 0.58 4.77 16.97
C LEU A 535 1.55 4.21 15.93
N THR A 536 1.76 2.90 15.90
CA THR A 536 2.54 2.22 14.84
C THR A 536 1.99 2.52 13.44
N SER A 537 0.66 2.48 13.27
CA SER A 537 0.01 2.88 12.01
C SER A 537 0.29 4.34 11.66
N LEU A 538 0.28 5.25 12.64
CA LEU A 538 0.58 6.67 12.44
C LEU A 538 2.05 6.90 12.06
N ILE A 539 3.00 6.20 12.69
CA ILE A 539 4.44 6.25 12.37
C ILE A 539 4.68 5.85 10.90
N SER A 540 3.97 4.82 10.42
CA SER A 540 4.08 4.38 9.02
C SER A 540 3.61 5.42 8.00
N LEU A 541 2.63 6.26 8.39
CA LEU A 541 2.10 7.37 7.57
C LEU A 541 2.92 8.64 7.71
N GLU A 542 3.47 8.88 8.89
CA GLU A 542 4.12 10.12 9.30
C GLU A 542 5.56 9.84 9.70
N LYS A 543 6.41 9.71 8.68
CA LYS A 543 7.84 9.37 8.81
C LYS A 543 8.71 10.52 9.36
N LYS A 544 8.14 11.53 10.02
CA LYS A 544 8.85 12.70 10.54
C LYS A 544 8.21 13.15 11.85
N ALA A 545 9.03 13.69 12.76
CA ALA A 545 8.60 14.23 14.05
C ALA A 545 7.78 15.52 13.87
N SER A 546 6.54 15.40 13.45
CA SER A 546 5.62 16.52 13.36
C SER A 546 5.03 16.85 14.74
N PRO A 547 4.54 18.08 14.95
CA PRO A 547 3.86 18.44 16.21
C PRO A 547 2.65 17.54 16.50
N LEU A 548 1.98 17.03 15.46
CA LEU A 548 0.83 16.13 15.60
C LEU A 548 1.26 14.73 16.09
N LEU A 549 2.37 14.21 15.56
CA LEU A 549 2.92 12.93 15.97
C LEU A 549 3.46 13.00 17.40
N ILE A 550 4.18 14.07 17.73
CA ILE A 550 4.70 14.29 19.08
C ILE A 550 3.55 14.34 20.10
N ALA A 551 2.48 15.09 19.81
CA ALA A 551 1.29 15.12 20.68
C ALA A 551 0.63 13.73 20.83
N ALA A 552 0.65 12.89 19.80
CA ALA A 552 0.15 11.52 19.88
C ALA A 552 1.06 10.63 20.75
N PHE A 553 2.39 10.80 20.69
CA PHE A 553 3.34 10.14 21.59
C PHE A 553 3.15 10.59 23.05
N GLU A 554 2.94 11.89 23.30
CA GLU A 554 2.65 12.42 24.64
C GLU A 554 1.34 11.82 25.21
N CYS A 555 0.27 11.76 24.40
CA CYS A 555 -0.98 11.11 24.82
C CYS A 555 -0.79 9.61 25.10
N ALA A 556 0.01 8.92 24.27
CA ALA A 556 0.31 7.51 24.47
C ALA A 556 1.16 7.27 25.73
N ALA A 557 2.06 8.19 26.08
CA ALA A 557 2.89 8.11 27.28
C ALA A 557 2.02 8.21 28.55
N ILE A 558 1.09 9.16 28.59
CA ILE A 558 0.14 9.29 29.70
C ILE A 558 -0.77 8.04 29.79
N ALA A 559 -1.27 7.54 28.66
CA ALA A 559 -2.05 6.30 28.62
C ALA A 559 -1.26 5.07 29.14
N GLN A 560 0.04 5.00 28.85
CA GLN A 560 0.92 3.93 29.32
C GLN A 560 1.03 3.92 30.84
N LEU A 561 1.07 5.09 31.48
CA LEU A 561 1.14 5.22 32.93
C LEU A 561 -0.13 4.76 33.63
N PHE A 562 -1.29 5.17 33.12
CA PHE A 562 -2.58 4.74 33.67
C PHE A 562 -2.73 3.22 33.61
N ALA A 563 -2.38 2.59 32.47
CA ALA A 563 -2.45 1.15 32.30
C ALA A 563 -1.52 0.36 33.23
N HIS A 564 -0.53 1.03 33.83
CA HIS A 564 0.47 0.43 34.70
C HIS A 564 0.29 0.73 36.19
N HIS A 565 -0.82 1.37 36.58
CA HIS A 565 -1.23 1.59 37.97
C HIS A 565 -0.14 2.19 38.90
N ARG A 566 0.65 3.14 38.41
CA ARG A 566 1.74 3.77 39.19
C ARG A 566 1.49 5.23 39.57
N THR A 567 0.24 5.63 39.73
CA THR A 567 -0.13 7.03 39.97
C THR A 567 -1.02 7.15 41.20
N ASP A 568 -0.57 7.91 42.20
CA ASP A 568 -1.39 8.35 43.34
C ASP A 568 -2.59 9.17 42.86
N GLU A 569 -3.68 9.21 43.65
CA GLU A 569 -4.92 9.93 43.29
C GLU A 569 -4.68 11.39 42.87
N HIS A 570 -3.79 12.12 43.57
CA HIS A 570 -3.44 13.49 43.18
C HIS A 570 -2.69 13.57 41.84
N HIS A 571 -1.85 12.59 41.52
CA HIS A 571 -1.11 12.54 40.27
C HIS A 571 -2.02 12.14 39.10
N THR A 572 -3.03 11.29 39.35
CA THR A 572 -4.02 10.90 38.33
C THR A 572 -4.85 12.08 37.82
N LEU A 573 -5.25 13.00 38.71
CA LEU A 573 -6.04 14.17 38.33
C LEU A 573 -5.24 15.15 37.47
N ALA A 574 -3.97 15.39 37.82
CA ALA A 574 -3.06 16.24 37.05
C ALA A 574 -2.79 15.68 35.65
N LEU A 575 -2.56 14.36 35.55
CA LEU A 575 -2.35 13.66 34.27
C LEU A 575 -3.60 13.68 33.39
N HIS A 576 -4.79 13.53 33.98
CA HIS A 576 -6.05 13.64 33.26
C HIS A 576 -6.22 15.05 32.66
N GLN A 577 -5.98 16.11 33.44
CA GLN A 577 -6.05 17.49 32.97
C GLN A 577 -5.03 17.79 31.86
N GLN A 578 -3.80 17.27 31.99
CA GLN A 578 -2.77 17.41 30.95
C GLN A 578 -3.18 16.73 29.65
N LEU A 579 -3.80 15.54 29.75
CA LEU A 579 -4.28 14.78 28.60
C LEU A 579 -5.46 15.48 27.90
N GLU A 580 -6.41 16.03 28.66
CA GLU A 580 -7.49 16.88 28.12
C GLU A 580 -6.94 18.11 27.40
N ASN A 581 -5.95 18.79 28.00
CA ASN A 581 -5.30 19.95 27.40
C ASN A 581 -4.58 19.58 26.08
N LEU A 582 -3.90 18.44 26.02
CA LEU A 582 -3.25 17.95 24.79
C LEU A 582 -4.27 17.59 23.71
N ALA A 583 -5.36 16.92 24.08
CA ALA A 583 -6.43 16.52 23.18
C ALA A 583 -7.16 17.74 22.59
N THR A 584 -7.37 18.80 23.38
CA THR A 584 -8.10 20.01 22.97
C THR A 584 -7.20 21.04 22.26
N SER A 585 -6.00 21.32 22.76
CA SER A 585 -5.15 22.41 22.23
C SER A 585 -4.35 22.02 20.98
N ARG A 586 -3.67 20.86 20.99
CA ARG A 586 -2.74 20.45 19.92
C ARG A 586 -3.39 19.59 18.84
N LEU A 587 -4.38 18.78 19.20
CA LEU A 587 -5.05 17.84 18.28
C LEU A 587 -6.38 18.37 17.71
N ALA A 588 -7.02 19.36 18.33
CA ALA A 588 -8.24 19.99 17.82
C ALA A 588 -8.04 21.34 17.11
N SER A 589 -6.85 21.95 17.20
CA SER A 589 -6.54 23.23 16.54
C SER A 589 -6.77 23.17 15.02
N LYS A 590 -7.73 23.97 14.55
CA LYS A 590 -7.98 24.23 13.12
C LYS A 590 -6.74 24.82 12.44
N LYS A 591 -5.81 25.51 13.13
CA LYS A 591 -4.70 26.28 12.53
C LYS A 591 -3.58 25.43 11.91
N ASN A 592 -3.50 24.13 12.14
CA ASN A 592 -2.60 23.23 11.39
C ASN A 592 -3.16 22.81 10.02
N THR A 593 -4.11 23.59 9.47
CA THR A 593 -4.61 23.45 8.10
C THR A 593 -3.78 24.32 7.15
N GLY A 594 -2.77 23.73 6.52
CA GLY A 594 -2.50 24.04 5.11
C GLY A 594 -1.35 24.97 4.74
N ALA A 595 -0.41 25.34 5.62
CA ALA A 595 0.69 26.22 5.23
C ALA A 595 1.97 25.52 4.70
N ASP A 596 2.21 24.25 5.03
CA ASP A 596 3.49 23.57 4.69
C ASP A 596 3.39 22.56 3.52
N LEU A 597 2.38 22.66 2.66
CA LEU A 597 2.16 21.71 1.54
C LEU A 597 1.73 22.38 0.21
N LEU A 598 2.26 23.58 -0.06
CA LEU A 598 2.61 23.97 -1.42
C LEU A 598 4.11 23.74 -1.59
#